data_AF-A0A7R9DTT1-F1
#
_entry.id   AF-A0A7R9DTT1-F1
#
_cell.length_a   1.000
_cell.length_b   1.000
_cell.length_c   1.000
_cell.angle_alpha   90.00
_cell.angle_beta   90.00
_cell.angle_gamma   90.00
#
_symmetry.space_group_name_H-M   'P 1'
#
loop_
_entity.id
_entity.type
_entity.pdbx_description
1 polymer ?
#
loop_
_entity_poly.entity_id
_entity_poly.type
_entity_poly.pdbx_seq_one_letter_code
_entity_poly.pdbx_strand_id
1 'polypeptide(L)'
;MERFADETDVVVVGGGPAGLAAAIRLKQLAEAGGKELRVCVVEKAAEIGGHILSGACIDPVALNELIPDWKEKGAPLNTPVTKDKFSYLTRSSRIPIPILPDVDEANVGSIYGDSGMPMYNHGNYVVRLGHLVRWLGEQAESLGVELYPGYAASEVLYHDDGSIKGIATNDVGIDKTGAPKDTFERGMELHAKCTVFSEGCHGHLAKQLFTRLQLREKCEPQTYGIGLKEIWEIRQDKHHPGTVEHTIGWPL
;
A
#
# COMPACT_ATOMS: atom_id res chain seq x y z
N MET A 1 18.63 19.03 22.27
CA MET A 1 18.23 17.78 22.95
C MET A 1 18.63 16.64 22.03
N GLU A 2 19.26 15.63 22.62
CA GLU A 2 19.71 14.43 21.91
C GLU A 2 18.51 13.52 21.60
N ARG A 3 18.57 12.79 20.48
CA ARG A 3 17.58 11.75 20.17
C ARG A 3 18.12 10.41 20.65
N PHE A 4 17.24 9.56 21.18
CA PHE A 4 17.59 8.16 21.33
C PHE A 4 17.68 7.52 19.95
N ALA A 5 18.71 6.71 19.74
CA ALA A 5 18.94 5.98 18.50
C ALA A 5 18.87 4.48 18.75
N ASP A 6 18.27 3.77 17.80
CA ASP A 6 18.22 2.32 17.76
C ASP A 6 18.69 1.83 16.38
N GLU A 7 19.28 0.63 16.33
CA GLU A 7 19.92 0.06 15.14
C GLU A 7 19.17 -1.16 14.61
N THR A 8 18.78 -1.12 13.34
CA THR A 8 18.13 -2.23 12.64
C THR A 8 18.88 -2.58 11.35
N ASP A 9 18.69 -3.77 10.78
CA ASP A 9 19.28 -4.06 9.48
C ASP A 9 18.50 -3.36 8.37
N VAL A 10 17.17 -3.41 8.47
CA VAL A 10 16.26 -2.75 7.54
C VAL A 10 15.21 -1.97 8.31
N VAL A 11 14.95 -0.73 7.87
CA VAL A 11 13.78 0.03 8.29
C VAL A 11 12.87 0.26 7.08
N VAL A 12 11.57 -0.01 7.25
CA VAL A 12 10.53 0.14 6.23
C VAL A 12 9.60 1.26 6.66
N VAL A 13 9.45 2.28 5.82
CA VAL A 13 8.60 3.45 6.08
C VAL A 13 7.24 3.24 5.43
N GLY A 14 6.23 2.93 6.24
CA GLY A 14 4.84 2.72 5.84
C GLY A 14 4.43 1.24 5.92
N GLY A 15 3.43 0.96 6.76
CA GLY A 15 2.83 -0.36 6.97
C GLY A 15 1.70 -0.67 5.98
N GLY A 16 1.84 -0.22 4.73
CA GLY A 16 0.92 -0.55 3.63
C GLY A 16 1.23 -1.91 2.99
N PRO A 17 0.48 -2.32 1.95
CA PRO A 17 0.69 -3.62 1.30
C PRO A 17 2.12 -3.79 0.76
N ALA A 18 2.71 -2.74 0.20
CA ALA A 18 4.09 -2.78 -0.30
C ALA A 18 5.13 -2.95 0.82
N GLY A 19 5.01 -2.15 1.90
CA GLY A 19 5.95 -2.20 3.01
C GLY A 19 5.89 -3.52 3.77
N LEU A 20 4.68 -4.02 4.04
CA LEU A 20 4.50 -5.31 4.70
C LEU A 20 4.95 -6.47 3.80
N ALA A 21 4.68 -6.43 2.49
CA ALA A 21 5.18 -7.44 1.57
C ALA A 21 6.71 -7.50 1.55
N ALA A 22 7.38 -6.34 1.53
CA ALA A 22 8.83 -6.25 1.61
C ALA A 22 9.35 -6.84 2.93
N ALA A 23 8.77 -6.45 4.07
CA ALA A 23 9.18 -6.94 5.38
C ALA A 23 9.02 -8.46 5.53
N ILE A 24 7.87 -9.00 5.11
CA ILE A 24 7.59 -10.44 5.08
C ILE A 24 8.62 -11.17 4.23
N ARG A 25 8.83 -10.71 2.98
CA ARG A 25 9.77 -11.38 2.07
C ARG A 25 11.19 -11.34 2.60
N LEU A 26 11.61 -10.23 3.20
CA LEU A 26 12.94 -10.11 3.81
C LEU A 26 13.14 -11.14 4.94
N LYS A 27 12.14 -11.32 5.81
CA LYS A 27 12.21 -12.33 6.88
C LYS A 27 12.18 -13.76 6.35
N GLN A 28 11.33 -14.06 5.36
CA GLN A 28 11.33 -15.37 4.69
C GLN A 28 12.69 -15.70 4.06
N LEU A 29 13.33 -14.74 3.38
CA LEU A 29 14.65 -14.92 2.78
C LEU A 29 15.76 -15.07 3.84
N ALA A 30 15.67 -14.32 4.94
CA ALA A 30 16.61 -14.43 6.05
C ALA A 30 16.53 -15.82 6.69
N GLU A 31 15.31 -16.32 6.97
CA GLU A 31 15.07 -17.66 7.50
C GLU A 31 15.59 -18.75 6.55
N ALA A 32 15.23 -18.69 5.26
CA ALA A 32 15.71 -19.64 4.26
C ALA A 32 17.25 -19.62 4.10
N GLY A 33 17.87 -18.46 4.31
CA GLY A 33 19.32 -18.28 4.28
C GLY A 33 20.04 -18.58 5.60
N GLY A 34 19.32 -18.93 6.66
CA GLY A 34 19.87 -19.14 8.00
C GLY A 34 20.54 -17.90 8.60
N LYS A 35 20.00 -16.71 8.31
CA LYS A 35 20.52 -15.41 8.78
C LYS A 35 19.54 -14.75 9.73
N GLU A 36 20.08 -14.10 10.75
CA GLU A 36 19.31 -13.14 11.53
C GLU A 36 19.22 -11.81 10.77
N LEU A 37 18.01 -11.25 10.73
CA LEU A 37 17.75 -9.96 10.11
C LEU A 37 16.71 -9.23 10.96
N ARG A 38 17.11 -8.08 11.52
CA ARG A 38 16.20 -7.18 12.23
C ARG A 38 15.52 -6.27 11.21
N VAL A 39 14.19 -6.32 11.17
CA VAL A 39 13.37 -5.54 10.25
C VAL A 39 12.34 -4.77 11.05
N CYS A 40 12.41 -3.45 10.99
CA CYS A 40 11.46 -2.55 11.64
C CYS A 40 10.53 -1.92 10.60
N VAL A 41 9.24 -1.87 10.86
CA VAL A 41 8.25 -1.16 10.03
C VAL A 41 7.63 -0.06 10.86
N VAL A 42 7.74 1.19 10.40
CA VAL A 42 7.09 2.34 11.04
C VAL A 42 5.84 2.74 10.26
N GLU A 43 4.72 2.95 10.97
CA GLU A 43 3.45 3.33 10.38
C GLU A 43 2.82 4.51 11.14
N LYS A 44 2.34 5.51 10.40
CA LYS A 44 1.73 6.72 10.97
C LYS A 44 0.37 6.46 11.60
N ALA A 45 -0.41 5.52 11.05
CA ALA A 45 -1.70 5.13 11.58
C ALA A 45 -1.53 4.54 12.98
N ALA A 46 -2.47 4.82 13.89
CA ALA A 46 -2.47 4.28 15.25
C ALA A 46 -2.49 2.74 15.30
N GLU A 47 -2.94 2.11 14.22
CA GLU A 47 -2.91 0.67 14.00
C GLU A 47 -2.62 0.35 12.53
N ILE A 48 -2.06 -0.83 12.26
CA ILE A 48 -1.84 -1.31 10.89
C ILE A 48 -3.18 -1.41 10.14
N GLY A 49 -3.21 -0.83 8.94
CA GLY A 49 -4.42 -0.73 8.13
C GLY A 49 -5.28 0.52 8.39
N GLY A 50 -4.99 1.29 9.45
CA GLY A 50 -5.85 2.41 9.88
C GLY A 50 -5.93 3.59 8.90
N HIS A 51 -4.90 3.81 8.07
CA HIS A 51 -4.89 4.83 7.01
C HIS A 51 -5.10 4.27 5.60
N ILE A 52 -5.45 2.99 5.45
CA ILE A 52 -5.62 2.36 4.14
C ILE A 52 -6.98 2.73 3.54
N LEU A 53 -6.96 3.35 2.37
CA LEU A 53 -8.14 3.67 1.58
C LEU A 53 -8.00 3.13 0.15
N SER A 54 -8.92 2.26 -0.26
CA SER A 54 -9.01 1.74 -1.63
C SER A 54 -10.41 1.15 -1.88
N GLY A 55 -10.90 1.24 -3.13
CA GLY A 55 -12.08 0.49 -3.60
C GLY A 55 -11.81 -1.02 -3.74
N ALA A 56 -10.55 -1.38 -3.96
CA ALA A 56 -9.95 -2.70 -3.86
C ALA A 56 -10.67 -3.86 -4.58
N CYS A 57 -10.41 -3.96 -5.87
CA CYS A 57 -10.38 -5.22 -6.62
C CYS A 57 -8.91 -5.66 -6.71
N ILE A 58 -8.56 -6.82 -6.15
CA ILE A 58 -7.18 -7.30 -6.06
C ILE A 58 -6.96 -8.48 -7.00
N ASP A 59 -5.91 -8.36 -7.80
CA ASP A 59 -5.25 -9.48 -8.45
C ASP A 59 -4.41 -10.27 -7.43
N PRO A 60 -4.69 -11.55 -7.20
CA PRO A 60 -4.00 -12.35 -6.18
C PRO A 60 -2.57 -12.75 -6.56
N VAL A 61 -2.07 -12.50 -7.78
CA VAL A 61 -0.76 -13.01 -8.26
C VAL A 61 0.39 -12.74 -7.27
N ALA A 62 0.57 -11.49 -6.83
CA ALA A 62 1.66 -11.16 -5.90
C ALA A 62 1.46 -11.78 -4.51
N LEU A 63 0.21 -11.95 -4.06
CA LEU A 63 -0.09 -12.60 -2.80
C LEU A 63 0.15 -14.12 -2.87
N ASN A 64 -0.21 -14.76 -4.00
CA ASN A 64 0.11 -16.15 -4.28
C ASN A 64 1.62 -16.41 -4.27
N GLU A 65 2.42 -15.45 -4.72
CA GLU A 65 3.89 -15.56 -4.68
C GLU A 65 4.44 -15.36 -3.26
N LEU A 66 3.88 -14.41 -2.49
CA LEU A 66 4.38 -14.04 -1.16
C LEU A 66 3.97 -15.06 -0.08
N ILE A 67 2.71 -15.50 -0.08
CA ILE A 67 2.13 -16.42 0.89
C ILE A 67 1.22 -17.39 0.12
N PRO A 68 1.78 -18.44 -0.52
CA PRO A 68 1.00 -19.34 -1.38
C PRO A 68 -0.20 -20.01 -0.68
N ASP A 69 -0.10 -20.20 0.64
CA ASP A 69 -1.10 -20.80 1.53
C ASP A 69 -1.96 -19.75 2.27
N TRP A 70 -2.14 -18.57 1.67
CA TRP A 70 -2.90 -17.47 2.28
C TRP A 70 -4.36 -17.85 2.59
N LYS A 71 -4.95 -18.78 1.84
CA LYS A 71 -6.32 -19.26 2.05
C LYS A 71 -6.44 -20.01 3.36
N GLU A 72 -5.52 -20.95 3.59
CA GLU A 72 -5.43 -21.76 4.80
C GLU A 72 -5.08 -20.90 6.02
N LYS A 73 -4.27 -19.85 5.81
CA LYS A 73 -3.92 -18.83 6.83
C LYS A 73 -5.01 -17.77 7.06
N GLY A 74 -6.16 -17.88 6.41
CA GLY A 74 -7.33 -17.05 6.68
C GLY A 74 -7.25 -15.61 6.15
N ALA A 75 -6.51 -15.35 5.07
CA ALA A 75 -6.49 -14.02 4.47
C ALA A 75 -7.91 -13.59 4.03
N PRO A 76 -8.31 -12.32 4.21
CA PRO A 76 -9.69 -11.88 4.04
C PRO A 76 -10.11 -11.64 2.57
N LEU A 77 -9.77 -12.58 1.68
CA LEU A 77 -10.15 -12.59 0.25
C LEU A 77 -11.37 -13.50 0.03
N ASN A 78 -12.52 -13.08 0.58
CA ASN A 78 -13.72 -13.93 0.65
C ASN A 78 -14.70 -13.72 -0.51
N THR A 79 -14.53 -12.67 -1.32
CA THR A 79 -15.49 -12.29 -2.37
C THR A 79 -14.81 -12.35 -3.74
N PRO A 80 -14.77 -13.52 -4.41
CA PRO A 80 -14.29 -13.58 -5.79
C PRO A 80 -15.17 -12.73 -6.69
N VAL A 81 -14.58 -12.08 -7.69
CA VAL A 81 -15.33 -11.35 -8.71
C VAL A 81 -16.04 -12.35 -9.62
N THR A 82 -17.35 -12.17 -9.78
CA THR A 82 -18.19 -13.04 -10.62
C THR A 82 -18.84 -12.27 -11.77
N LYS A 83 -18.87 -10.94 -11.71
CA LYS A 83 -19.52 -10.11 -12.72
C LYS A 83 -18.89 -8.73 -12.81
N ASP A 84 -18.47 -8.35 -14.00
CA ASP A 84 -18.06 -6.98 -14.31
C ASP A 84 -19.16 -6.23 -15.08
N LYS A 85 -19.29 -4.93 -14.81
CA LYS A 85 -20.17 -4.01 -15.55
C LYS A 85 -19.43 -2.72 -15.84
N PHE A 86 -19.53 -2.26 -17.09
CA PHE A 86 -19.03 -0.96 -17.50
C PHE A 86 -20.13 -0.16 -18.20
N SER A 87 -20.20 1.15 -17.96
CA SER A 87 -21.25 1.98 -18.54
C SER A 87 -20.81 3.44 -18.73
N TYR A 88 -21.35 4.07 -19.77
CA TYR A 88 -21.29 5.51 -19.94
C TYR A 88 -22.56 6.14 -19.35
N LEU A 89 -22.40 7.16 -18.50
CA LEU A 89 -23.49 7.89 -17.89
C LEU A 89 -23.73 9.21 -18.61
N THR A 90 -24.99 9.46 -18.95
CA THR A 90 -25.49 10.80 -19.25
C THR A 90 -26.28 11.31 -18.05
N ARG A 91 -26.72 12.57 -18.08
CA ARG A 91 -27.56 13.15 -17.01
C ARG A 91 -28.82 12.31 -16.71
N SER A 92 -29.38 11.62 -17.70
CA SER A 92 -30.67 10.92 -17.58
C SER A 92 -30.62 9.44 -17.91
N SER A 93 -29.48 8.93 -18.41
CA SER A 93 -29.41 7.60 -19.02
C SER A 93 -28.11 6.89 -18.67
N ARG A 94 -28.18 5.57 -18.69
CA ARG A 94 -27.04 4.67 -18.56
C ARG A 94 -26.91 3.85 -19.84
N ILE A 95 -25.79 3.98 -20.52
CA ILE A 95 -25.48 3.26 -21.75
C ILE A 95 -24.49 2.15 -21.40
N PRO A 96 -24.88 0.86 -21.45
CA PRO A 96 -23.96 -0.23 -21.15
C PRO A 96 -22.88 -0.33 -22.23
N ILE A 97 -21.64 -0.53 -21.80
CA ILE A 97 -20.50 -0.82 -22.68
C ILE A 97 -20.13 -2.28 -22.48
N PRO A 98 -20.13 -3.12 -23.53
CA PRO A 98 -19.72 -4.52 -23.42
C PRO A 98 -18.30 -4.64 -22.90
N ILE A 99 -18.11 -5.49 -21.88
CA ILE A 99 -16.78 -5.95 -21.45
C ILE A 99 -16.56 -7.28 -22.15
N LEU A 100 -15.56 -7.34 -23.01
CA LEU A 100 -15.20 -8.55 -23.73
C LEU A 100 -14.16 -9.32 -22.90
N PRO A 101 -14.29 -10.65 -22.75
CA PRO A 101 -13.30 -11.45 -22.07
C PRO A 101 -12.00 -11.51 -22.84
N ASP A 102 -10.91 -11.72 -22.12
CA ASP A 102 -9.62 -12.13 -22.68
C ASP A 102 -9.77 -13.56 -23.17
N VAL A 103 -10.15 -13.72 -24.44
CA VAL A 103 -10.14 -15.02 -25.13
C VAL A 103 -8.96 -15.05 -26.09
N ASP A 104 -8.07 -16.03 -25.87
CA ASP A 104 -6.94 -16.38 -26.72
C ASP A 104 -7.36 -16.69 -28.17
N GLU A 105 -6.40 -16.53 -29.08
CA GLU A 105 -6.43 -16.65 -30.55
C GLU A 105 -7.37 -15.70 -31.33
N ALA A 106 -8.55 -15.34 -30.82
CA ALA A 106 -9.49 -14.48 -31.54
C ALA A 106 -9.19 -12.97 -31.44
N ASN A 107 -8.33 -12.57 -30.49
CA ASN A 107 -7.97 -11.17 -30.22
C ASN A 107 -6.56 -10.77 -30.70
N VAL A 108 -5.94 -11.56 -31.60
CA VAL A 108 -4.74 -11.15 -32.34
C VAL A 108 -5.10 -9.89 -33.15
N GLY A 109 -4.71 -8.72 -32.66
CA GLY A 109 -5.02 -7.42 -33.27
C GLY A 109 -6.03 -6.54 -32.52
N SER A 110 -6.43 -6.90 -31.30
CA SER A 110 -7.14 -5.99 -30.39
C SER A 110 -6.31 -4.73 -30.14
N ILE A 111 -6.95 -3.55 -30.09
CA ILE A 111 -6.28 -2.29 -29.68
C ILE A 111 -5.70 -2.36 -28.25
N TYR A 112 -6.09 -3.37 -27.48
CA TYR A 112 -5.65 -3.58 -26.10
C TYR A 112 -4.55 -4.67 -25.95
N GLY A 113 -4.09 -5.27 -27.06
CA GLY A 113 -3.03 -6.29 -27.06
C GLY A 113 -3.44 -7.62 -26.38
N ASP A 114 -2.44 -8.42 -26.02
CA ASP A 114 -2.60 -9.76 -25.40
C ASP A 114 -3.14 -9.71 -23.95
N SER A 115 -3.27 -8.51 -23.37
CA SER A 115 -3.78 -8.30 -22.00
C SER A 115 -5.29 -7.98 -21.94
N GLY A 116 -5.96 -8.15 -23.09
CA GLY A 116 -7.34 -7.76 -23.40
C GLY A 116 -7.91 -6.58 -22.63
N MET A 117 -9.20 -6.61 -22.24
CA MET A 117 -9.83 -5.40 -21.70
C MET A 117 -9.43 -5.18 -20.23
N PRO A 118 -8.81 -4.05 -19.85
CA PRO A 118 -8.29 -3.82 -18.50
C PRO A 118 -9.36 -3.77 -17.40
N MET A 119 -10.64 -3.83 -17.78
CA MET A 119 -11.80 -3.85 -16.89
C MET A 119 -12.34 -5.27 -16.64
N TYR A 120 -11.71 -6.30 -17.19
CA TYR A 120 -12.05 -7.71 -16.98
C TYR A 120 -11.37 -8.22 -15.70
N ASN A 121 -12.16 -8.60 -14.68
CA ASN A 121 -11.65 -8.94 -13.34
C ASN A 121 -11.83 -10.41 -12.96
N HIS A 122 -12.05 -11.33 -13.92
CA HIS A 122 -12.11 -12.74 -13.57
C HIS A 122 -10.79 -13.23 -12.97
N GLY A 123 -10.88 -13.92 -11.83
CA GLY A 123 -9.72 -14.34 -11.03
C GLY A 123 -9.36 -13.39 -9.88
N ASN A 124 -9.90 -12.17 -9.89
CA ASN A 124 -9.67 -11.17 -8.84
C ASN A 124 -10.66 -11.31 -7.67
N TYR A 125 -10.37 -10.58 -6.59
CA TYR A 125 -11.20 -10.55 -5.38
C TYR A 125 -11.59 -9.12 -5.00
N VAL A 126 -12.84 -8.91 -4.61
CA VAL A 126 -13.28 -7.69 -3.93
C VAL A 126 -12.92 -7.80 -2.46
N VAL A 127 -12.19 -6.82 -1.93
CA VAL A 127 -11.72 -6.88 -0.53
C VAL A 127 -11.89 -5.57 0.22
N ARG A 128 -11.84 -5.66 1.55
CA ARG A 128 -11.53 -4.50 2.39
C ARG A 128 -10.01 -4.43 2.55
N LEU A 129 -9.34 -3.60 1.73
CA LEU A 129 -7.86 -3.55 1.73
C LEU A 129 -7.26 -3.28 3.12
N GLY A 130 -7.90 -2.45 3.95
CA GLY A 130 -7.45 -2.23 5.34
C GLY A 130 -7.44 -3.52 6.19
N HIS A 131 -8.39 -4.44 5.97
CA HIS A 131 -8.40 -5.74 6.65
C HIS A 131 -7.30 -6.66 6.13
N LEU A 132 -7.07 -6.66 4.81
CA LEU A 132 -5.96 -7.43 4.23
C LEU A 132 -4.61 -6.92 4.74
N VAL A 133 -4.42 -5.61 4.82
CA VAL A 133 -3.19 -5.01 5.37
C VAL A 133 -3.02 -5.33 6.85
N ARG A 134 -4.09 -5.32 7.65
CA ARG A 134 -4.03 -5.79 9.04
C ARG A 134 -3.58 -7.25 9.13
N TRP A 135 -4.17 -8.13 8.32
CA TRP A 135 -3.77 -9.54 8.24
C TRP A 135 -2.32 -9.70 7.79
N LEU A 136 -1.84 -8.92 6.82
CA LEU A 136 -0.42 -8.91 6.43
C LEU A 136 0.48 -8.47 7.60
N GLY A 137 0.01 -7.54 8.44
CA GLY A 137 0.70 -7.16 9.68
C GLY A 137 0.87 -8.35 10.62
N GLU A 138 -0.21 -9.10 10.87
CA GLU A 138 -0.17 -10.32 11.69
C GLU A 138 0.81 -11.35 11.12
N GLN A 139 0.83 -11.54 9.79
CA GLN A 139 1.81 -12.42 9.14
C GLN A 139 3.25 -11.92 9.32
N ALA A 140 3.48 -10.61 9.19
CA ALA A 140 4.80 -10.01 9.40
C ALA A 140 5.30 -10.17 10.85
N GLU A 141 4.44 -9.89 11.83
CA GLU A 141 4.77 -10.08 13.26
C GLU A 141 5.07 -11.55 13.57
N SER A 142 4.33 -12.48 12.98
CA SER A 142 4.58 -13.93 13.17
C SER A 142 5.96 -14.37 12.67
N LEU A 143 6.55 -13.64 11.72
CA LEU A 143 7.90 -13.86 11.20
C LEU A 143 8.96 -13.08 12.00
N GLY A 144 8.58 -12.34 13.04
CA GLY A 144 9.48 -11.52 13.86
C GLY A 144 9.85 -10.18 13.23
N VAL A 145 8.99 -9.60 12.40
CA VAL A 145 9.08 -8.18 12.03
C VAL A 145 8.62 -7.33 13.22
N GLU A 146 9.36 -6.27 13.53
CA GLU A 146 8.97 -5.29 14.55
C GLU A 146 8.06 -4.24 13.92
N LEU A 147 6.78 -4.23 14.28
CA LEU A 147 5.80 -3.25 13.80
C LEU A 147 5.62 -2.11 14.82
N TYR A 148 5.77 -0.88 14.36
CA TYR A 148 5.60 0.34 15.15
C TYR A 148 4.48 1.22 14.57
N PRO A 149 3.20 0.87 14.79
CA PRO A 149 2.09 1.76 14.47
C PRO A 149 2.05 2.97 15.42
N GLY A 150 1.57 4.10 14.92
CA GLY A 150 1.55 5.38 15.61
C GLY A 150 2.86 6.18 15.52
N TYR A 151 3.89 5.65 14.87
CA TYR A 151 5.19 6.30 14.71
C TYR A 151 5.39 6.77 13.28
N ALA A 152 5.37 8.08 13.08
CA ALA A 152 5.60 8.66 11.76
C ALA A 152 7.08 8.91 11.53
N ALA A 153 7.67 8.32 10.48
CA ALA A 153 8.95 8.81 9.98
C ALA A 153 8.76 10.25 9.46
N SER A 154 9.47 11.21 10.05
CA SER A 154 9.36 12.64 9.72
C SER A 154 10.62 13.22 9.09
N GLU A 155 11.76 12.51 9.21
CA GLU A 155 13.05 13.00 8.74
C GLU A 155 13.86 11.84 8.15
N VAL A 156 14.57 12.09 7.04
CA VAL A 156 15.57 11.17 6.50
C VAL A 156 16.93 11.52 7.09
N LEU A 157 17.60 10.53 7.65
CA LEU A 157 18.95 10.66 8.19
C LEU A 157 19.97 10.26 7.12
N TYR A 158 21.10 10.96 7.08
CA TYR A 158 22.17 10.71 6.12
C TYR A 158 23.49 10.46 6.85
N HIS A 159 24.33 9.62 6.25
CA HIS A 159 25.74 9.52 6.61
C HIS A 159 26.52 10.71 6.05
N ASP A 160 27.75 10.90 6.54
CA ASP A 160 28.64 11.97 6.08
C ASP A 160 29.01 11.84 4.59
N ASP A 161 28.99 10.63 4.04
CA ASP A 161 29.20 10.35 2.62
C ASP A 161 27.98 10.68 1.73
N GLY A 162 26.87 11.10 2.34
CA GLY A 162 25.62 11.45 1.69
C GLY A 162 24.67 10.28 1.42
N SER A 163 25.04 9.05 1.79
CA SER A 163 24.13 7.89 1.74
C SER A 163 23.07 7.96 2.84
N ILE A 164 21.97 7.22 2.68
CA ILE A 164 20.88 7.21 3.66
C ILE A 164 21.30 6.34 4.85
N LYS A 165 21.26 6.94 6.05
CA LYS A 165 21.53 6.29 7.34
C LYS A 165 20.30 5.68 7.97
N GLY A 166 19.10 6.20 7.66
CA GLY A 166 17.87 5.78 8.31
C GLY A 166 16.81 6.86 8.34
N ILE A 167 15.94 6.82 9.35
CA ILE A 167 14.91 7.83 9.58
C ILE A 167 14.87 8.28 11.04
N ALA A 168 14.24 9.43 11.29
CA ALA A 168 13.78 9.78 12.62
C ALA A 168 12.25 9.88 12.65
N THR A 169 11.67 9.43 13.76
CA THR A 169 10.24 9.56 14.03
C THR A 169 9.87 10.99 14.45
N ASN A 170 8.58 11.31 14.44
CA ASN A 170 8.08 12.64 14.76
C ASN A 170 8.37 13.01 16.22
N ASP A 171 8.76 14.27 16.45
CA ASP A 171 8.76 14.86 17.78
C ASP A 171 7.31 14.98 18.29
N VAL A 172 7.13 14.93 19.62
CA VAL A 172 5.83 15.09 20.28
C VAL A 172 5.87 16.25 21.27
N GLY A 173 4.70 16.74 21.68
CA GLY A 173 4.63 17.85 22.64
C GLY A 173 4.99 19.23 22.07
N ILE A 174 4.76 19.47 20.78
CA ILE A 174 4.85 20.81 20.16
C ILE A 174 3.44 21.43 20.14
N ASP A 175 3.32 22.74 20.38
CA ASP A 175 2.05 23.45 20.31
C ASP A 175 1.71 23.97 18.89
N LYS A 176 0.53 24.58 18.74
CA LYS A 176 0.05 25.11 17.45
C LYS A 176 0.89 26.27 16.91
N THR A 177 1.70 26.92 17.74
CA THR A 177 2.61 28.00 17.36
C THR A 177 3.99 27.49 16.96
N GLY A 178 4.26 26.19 17.17
CA GLY A 178 5.55 25.57 16.95
C GLY A 178 6.48 25.60 18.16
N ALA A 179 6.02 26.13 19.30
CA ALA A 179 6.80 26.14 20.53
C ALA A 179 6.76 24.78 21.23
N PRO A 180 7.88 24.33 21.85
CA PRO A 180 7.89 23.12 22.65
C PRO A 180 7.07 23.32 23.93
N LYS A 181 6.23 22.34 24.28
CA LYS A 181 5.50 22.27 25.56
C LYS A 181 6.38 21.64 26.63
N ASP A 182 5.90 21.65 27.88
CA ASP A 182 6.53 20.95 29.00
C ASP A 182 6.63 19.43 28.79
N THR A 183 5.76 18.87 27.93
CA THR A 183 5.75 17.46 27.53
C THR A 183 6.49 17.21 26.20
N PHE A 184 7.37 18.13 25.79
CA PHE A 184 8.13 17.98 24.54
C PHE A 184 9.09 16.80 24.65
N GLU A 185 9.05 15.95 23.63
CA GLU A 185 9.98 14.83 23.50
C GLU A 185 10.41 14.70 22.04
N ARG A 186 11.72 14.51 21.83
CA ARG A 186 12.28 14.31 20.50
C ARG A 186 11.93 12.90 20.03
N GLY A 187 11.61 12.76 18.74
CA GLY A 187 11.41 11.45 18.13
C GLY A 187 12.68 10.60 18.16
N MET A 188 12.51 9.29 18.11
CA MET A 188 13.59 8.29 18.06
C MET A 188 14.20 8.19 16.65
N GLU A 189 15.51 7.99 16.58
CA GLU A 189 16.23 7.65 15.34
C GLU A 189 16.28 6.14 15.14
N LEU A 190 15.99 5.69 13.92
CA LEU A 190 16.18 4.31 13.49
C LEU A 190 17.29 4.29 12.43
N HIS A 191 18.48 3.85 12.82
CA HIS A 191 19.62 3.70 11.92
C HIS A 191 19.53 2.33 11.25
N ALA A 192 19.70 2.28 9.93
CA ALA A 192 19.54 1.07 9.16
C ALA A 192 20.58 0.94 8.05
N LYS A 193 21.01 -0.30 7.76
CA LYS A 193 21.85 -0.58 6.59
C LYS A 193 21.11 -0.33 5.29
N CYS A 194 19.78 -0.52 5.30
CA CYS A 194 18.90 -0.21 4.18
C CYS A 194 17.58 0.38 4.69
N THR A 195 17.12 1.45 4.03
CA THR A 195 15.80 2.05 4.29
C THR A 195 14.90 1.86 3.08
N VAL A 196 13.74 1.23 3.28
CA VAL A 196 12.71 1.05 2.26
C VAL A 196 11.63 2.12 2.44
N PHE A 197 11.42 2.95 1.42
CA PHE A 197 10.38 3.98 1.45
C PHE A 197 9.10 3.47 0.74
N SER A 198 8.06 3.20 1.53
CA SER A 198 6.77 2.67 1.07
C SER A 198 5.58 3.50 1.57
N GLU A 199 5.75 4.83 1.60
CA GLU A 199 4.73 5.80 2.08
C GLU A 199 3.43 5.81 1.25
N GLY A 200 3.44 5.21 0.05
CA GLY A 200 2.32 5.21 -0.87
C GLY A 200 2.26 6.45 -1.77
N CYS A 201 1.06 6.78 -2.24
CA CYS A 201 0.84 7.89 -3.17
C CYS A 201 1.28 9.23 -2.57
N HIS A 202 2.23 9.90 -3.24
CA HIS A 202 2.75 11.22 -2.85
C HIS A 202 3.42 11.26 -1.45
N GLY A 203 4.20 10.24 -1.11
CA GLY A 203 5.03 10.20 0.10
C GLY A 203 5.90 11.44 0.30
N HIS A 204 5.91 12.00 1.52
CA HIS A 204 6.55 13.27 1.80
C HIS A 204 8.07 13.15 1.97
N LEU A 205 8.57 12.00 2.46
CA LEU A 205 10.01 11.73 2.48
C LEU A 205 10.50 11.38 1.08
N ALA A 206 9.76 10.52 0.36
CA ALA A 206 10.06 10.17 -1.02
C ALA A 206 10.16 11.42 -1.92
N LYS A 207 9.27 12.40 -1.73
CA LYS A 207 9.34 13.68 -2.44
C LYS A 207 10.67 14.42 -2.21
N GLN A 208 11.19 14.42 -0.98
CA GLN A 208 12.48 15.04 -0.66
C GLN A 208 13.64 14.25 -1.30
N LEU A 209 13.56 12.91 -1.26
CA LEU A 209 14.55 12.03 -1.89
C LEU A 209 14.65 12.24 -3.40
N PHE A 210 13.53 12.44 -4.09
CA PHE A 210 13.52 12.72 -5.53
C PHE A 210 14.38 13.93 -5.89
N THR A 211 14.33 15.00 -5.08
CA THR A 211 15.15 16.19 -5.26
C THR A 211 16.60 15.94 -4.84
N ARG A 212 16.82 15.38 -3.65
CA ARG A 212 18.16 15.21 -3.07
C ARG A 212 19.06 14.28 -3.88
N LEU A 213 18.46 13.23 -4.45
CA LEU A 213 19.14 12.18 -5.23
C LEU A 213 18.88 12.27 -6.73
N GLN A 214 18.21 13.35 -7.21
CA GLN A 214 17.94 13.60 -8.63
C GLN A 214 17.23 12.43 -9.35
N LEU A 215 16.32 11.74 -8.65
CA LEU A 215 15.69 10.50 -9.14
C LEU A 215 14.70 10.69 -10.30
N ARG A 216 14.47 11.94 -10.73
CA ARG A 216 13.47 12.29 -11.76
C ARG A 216 14.08 12.78 -13.07
N GLU A 217 15.40 12.71 -13.25
CA GLU A 217 16.07 13.20 -14.47
C GLU A 217 15.61 12.52 -15.76
N LYS A 218 15.20 11.25 -15.68
CA LYS A 218 14.86 10.42 -16.85
C LYS A 218 13.41 9.91 -16.82
N CYS A 219 12.51 10.65 -16.20
CA CYS A 219 11.08 10.34 -16.23
C CYS A 219 10.23 11.61 -16.23
N GLU A 220 9.01 11.50 -16.76
CA GLU A 220 8.04 12.58 -16.66
C GLU A 220 7.57 12.75 -15.21
N PRO A 221 7.12 13.95 -14.80
CA PRO A 221 6.46 14.16 -13.51
C PRO A 221 5.24 13.24 -13.32
N GLN A 222 4.99 12.81 -12.10
CA GLN A 222 3.86 11.95 -11.78
C GLN A 222 2.55 12.75 -11.86
N THR A 223 1.52 12.16 -12.45
CA THR A 223 0.16 12.70 -12.47
C THR A 223 -0.70 11.95 -11.44
N TYR A 224 -1.73 12.61 -10.92
CA TYR A 224 -2.52 12.10 -9.80
C TYR A 224 -4.01 12.29 -10.06
N GLY A 225 -4.82 11.40 -9.50
CA GLY A 225 -6.26 11.55 -9.32
C GLY A 225 -6.62 11.48 -7.84
N ILE A 226 -7.74 12.09 -7.45
CA ILE A 226 -8.28 12.00 -6.10
C ILE A 226 -9.38 10.94 -6.06
N GLY A 227 -9.25 9.97 -5.14
CA GLY A 227 -10.26 8.95 -4.89
C GLY A 227 -11.09 9.28 -3.65
N LEU A 228 -12.40 9.38 -3.80
CA LEU A 228 -13.34 9.49 -2.68
C LEU A 228 -14.05 8.14 -2.52
N LYS A 229 -14.25 7.71 -1.27
CA LYS A 229 -14.85 6.41 -0.96
C LYS A 229 -15.71 6.50 0.29
N GLU A 230 -16.82 5.78 0.24
CA GLU A 230 -17.74 5.50 1.34
C GLU A 230 -18.08 4.01 1.37
N ILE A 231 -18.60 3.53 2.50
CA ILE A 231 -19.06 2.15 2.69
C ILE A 231 -20.53 2.20 3.05
N TRP A 232 -21.34 1.40 2.37
CA TRP A 232 -22.78 1.36 2.52
C TRP A 232 -23.23 -0.03 2.97
N GLU A 233 -24.21 -0.06 3.86
CA GLU A 233 -25.09 -1.22 4.03
C GLU A 233 -26.33 -1.01 3.15
N ILE A 234 -26.66 -2.00 2.33
CA ILE A 234 -27.78 -1.93 1.40
C ILE A 234 -28.76 -3.08 1.63
N ARG A 235 -29.98 -2.95 1.09
CA ARG A 235 -30.96 -4.02 1.13
C ARG A 235 -30.42 -5.29 0.46
N GLN A 236 -30.68 -6.44 1.09
CA GLN A 236 -30.21 -7.74 0.64
C GLN A 236 -30.65 -8.08 -0.80
N ASP A 237 -31.85 -7.69 -1.22
CA ASP A 237 -32.37 -7.95 -2.56
C ASP A 237 -31.64 -7.18 -3.68
N LYS A 238 -30.89 -6.13 -3.31
CA LYS A 238 -30.03 -5.36 -4.22
C LYS A 238 -28.55 -5.74 -4.09
N HIS A 239 -28.21 -6.58 -3.13
CA HIS A 239 -26.83 -7.02 -2.91
C HIS A 239 -26.52 -8.23 -3.79
N HIS A 240 -25.60 -8.04 -4.74
CA HIS A 240 -25.10 -9.08 -5.63
C HIS A 240 -23.60 -9.29 -5.40
N PRO A 241 -23.20 -10.18 -4.46
CA PRO A 241 -21.81 -10.44 -4.14
C PRO A 241 -20.97 -10.74 -5.39
N GLY A 242 -19.73 -10.24 -5.43
CA GLY A 242 -18.82 -10.43 -6.57
C GLY A 242 -19.12 -9.55 -7.80
N THR A 243 -20.09 -8.64 -7.73
CA THR A 243 -20.31 -7.65 -8.80
C THR A 243 -19.39 -6.44 -8.66
N VAL A 244 -18.62 -6.15 -9.70
CA VAL A 244 -17.79 -4.95 -9.84
C VAL A 244 -18.39 -4.05 -10.92
N GLU A 245 -18.53 -2.76 -10.64
CA GLU A 245 -19.20 -1.82 -11.52
C GLU A 245 -18.39 -0.54 -11.65
N HIS A 246 -18.17 -0.13 -12.90
CA HIS A 246 -17.45 1.09 -13.25
C HIS A 246 -18.25 1.94 -14.22
N THR A 247 -18.12 3.25 -14.08
CA THR A 247 -18.82 4.22 -14.91
C THR A 247 -17.91 5.39 -15.31
N ILE A 248 -18.14 5.94 -16.50
CA ILE A 248 -17.53 7.18 -16.99
C ILE A 248 -18.61 8.13 -17.52
N GLY A 249 -18.29 9.40 -17.73
CA GLY A 249 -19.23 10.42 -18.20
C GLY A 249 -19.79 11.25 -17.04
N TRP A 250 -21.08 11.56 -17.07
CA TRP A 250 -21.73 12.43 -16.08
C TRP A 250 -21.53 11.92 -14.64
N PRO A 251 -21.23 12.80 -13.65
CA PRO A 251 -21.28 14.26 -13.68
C PRO A 251 -19.94 14.97 -14.01
N LEU A 252 -18.95 14.25 -14.56
CA LEU A 252 -17.63 14.82 -14.92
C LEU A 252 -17.69 15.74 -16.14
#